data_AF-A0A380EEN6-F1
#
_entry.id   AF-A0A380EEN6-F1
#
_cell.length_a   1.000
_cell.length_b   1.000
_cell.length_c   1.000
_cell.angle_alpha   90.00
_cell.angle_beta   90.00
_cell.angle_gamma   90.00
#
_symmetry.space_group_name_H-M   'P 1'
#
loop_
_entity.id
_entity.type
_entity.pdbx_description
1 polymer ?
#
loop_
_entity_poly.entity_id
_entity_poly.type
_entity_poly.pdbx_seq_one_letter_code
_entity_poly.pdbx_strand_id
1 'polypeptide(L)' 'MDLFTRKDGTSIHYSTLGEGYPIVLIHTVLDNYSVFNKLAAELANHFKLC' A
#
# COMPACT_ATOMS: atom_id res chain seq x y z
N MET A 1 5.73 -6.73 4.97
CA MET A 1 4.53 -6.99 4.16
C MET A 1 3.63 -7.80 5.04
N ASP A 2 2.44 -7.27 5.28
CA ASP A 2 1.51 -7.79 6.28
C ASP A 2 0.25 -8.31 5.58
N LEU A 3 -0.46 -9.21 6.24
CA LEU A 3 -1.70 -9.79 5.76
C LEU A 3 -2.85 -9.33 6.64
N PHE A 4 -3.85 -8.71 6.02
CA PHE A 4 -5.11 -8.35 6.67
C PHE A 4 -6.25 -9.20 6.13
N THR A 5 -6.98 -9.88 7.01
CA THR A 5 -8.12 -10.73 6.64
C THR A 5 -9.41 -10.17 7.23
N ARG A 6 -10.41 -9.93 6.36
CA ARG A 6 -11.75 -9.49 6.75
C ARG A 6 -12.62 -10.64 7.23
N LYS A 7 -13.72 -10.30 7.91
CA LYS A 7 -14.71 -11.27 8.41
C LYS A 7 -15.37 -12.11 7.30
N ASP A 8 -15.38 -11.60 6.07
CA ASP A 8 -15.89 -12.29 4.88
C ASP A 8 -14.88 -13.28 4.26
N GLY A 9 -13.70 -13.42 4.86
CA GLY A 9 -12.63 -14.30 4.37
C GLY A 9 -11.72 -13.65 3.34
N THR A 10 -11.95 -12.41 2.93
CA THR A 10 -11.09 -11.69 1.99
C THR A 10 -9.76 -11.33 2.64
N SER A 11 -8.66 -11.72 2.01
CA SER A 11 -7.28 -11.48 2.46
C SER A 11 -6.58 -10.48 1.54
N ILE A 12 -5.95 -9.47 2.13
CA ILE A 12 -5.22 -8.42 1.41
C ILE A 12 -3.78 -8.38 1.94
N HIS A 13 -2.81 -8.54 1.04
CA HIS A 13 -1.41 -8.22 1.32
C HIS A 13 -1.18 -6.72 1.15
N TYR A 14 -0.56 -6.10 2.13
CA TYR A 14 -0.20 -4.69 2.07
C TYR A 14 1.17 -4.43 2.67
N SER A 15 1.72 -3.25 2.39
CA SER A 15 2.97 -2.76 2.97
C SER A 15 2.84 -1.28 3.21
N THR A 16 3.33 -0.81 4.34
CA THR A 16 3.37 0.63 4.63
C THR A 16 4.76 1.20 4.52
N LEU A 17 4.85 2.45 4.08
CA LEU A 17 6.11 3.19 3.99
C LEU A 17 5.89 4.66 4.43
N GLY A 18 6.85 5.23 5.14
CA GLY A 18 6.79 6.62 5.60
C GLY A 18 5.89 6.84 6.82
N GLU A 19 5.77 8.10 7.22
CA GLU A 19 5.00 8.56 8.37
C GLU A 19 4.18 9.81 7.99
N GLY A 20 3.15 10.13 8.77
CA GLY A 20 2.27 11.29 8.52
C GLY A 20 0.88 10.90 8.00
N TYR A 21 0.27 11.78 7.20
CA TYR A 21 -1.09 11.58 6.70
C TYR A 21 -1.19 10.36 5.78
N PRO A 22 -2.22 9.51 5.94
CA PRO A 22 -2.32 8.25 5.21
C PRO A 22 -2.77 8.45 3.76
N ILE A 23 -2.11 7.77 2.83
CA ILE A 23 -2.51 7.63 1.42
C ILE A 23 -2.55 6.13 1.09
N VAL A 24 -3.59 5.69 0.38
CA VAL A 24 -3.75 4.31 -0.08
C VAL A 24 -3.56 4.24 -1.59
N LEU A 25 -2.66 3.36 -2.04
CA LEU A 25 -2.37 3.15 -3.45
C LEU A 25 -2.98 1.82 -3.92
N ILE A 26 -3.91 1.89 -4.88
CA ILE A 26 -4.63 0.72 -5.39
C ILE A 26 -4.23 0.49 -6.84
N HIS A 27 -3.68 -0.69 -7.13
CA HIS A 27 -3.25 -1.06 -8.48
C HIS A 27 -4.43 -1.60 -9.31
N THR A 28 -4.21 -1.74 -10.61
CA THR A 28 -5.21 -2.31 -11.52
C THR A 28 -5.15 -3.84 -11.55
N VAL A 29 -6.09 -4.49 -12.25
CA VAL A 29 -6.33 -5.95 -12.22
C VAL A 29 -5.13 -6.80 -12.66
N LEU A 30 -4.20 -6.26 -13.45
CA LEU A 30 -3.04 -7.00 -13.99
C LEU A 30 -1.71 -6.64 -13.32
N ASP A 31 -1.78 -5.81 -12.28
CA ASP A 31 -0.63 -5.29 -11.55
C ASP A 31 -0.57 -5.84 -10.12
N ASN A 32 0.49 -5.48 -9.40
CA ASN A 32 0.58 -5.67 -7.95
C ASN A 32 1.21 -4.43 -7.29
N TYR A 33 1.31 -4.39 -5.97
CA TYR A 33 1.82 -3.22 -5.22
C TYR A 33 3.16 -2.65 -5.74
N SER A 34 4.02 -3.47 -6.37
CA SER A 34 5.35 -3.04 -6.81
C SER A 34 5.34 -1.94 -7.86
N VAL A 35 4.24 -1.74 -8.61
CA VAL A 35 4.17 -0.64 -9.61
C VAL A 35 4.37 0.72 -8.96
N PHE A 36 4.03 0.83 -7.68
CA PHE A 36 4.12 2.07 -6.93
C PHE A 36 5.47 2.30 -6.28
N ASN A 37 6.44 1.38 -6.34
CA ASN A 37 7.69 1.49 -5.58
C ASN A 37 8.42 2.84 -5.75
N LYS A 38 8.47 3.37 -6.99
CA LYS A 38 9.10 4.67 -7.27
C LYS A 38 8.30 5.82 -6.67
N LEU A 39 7.00 5.87 -6.96
CA LEU A 39 6.10 6.90 -6.44
C LEU A 39 6.05 6.88 -4.91
N ALA A 40 6.05 5.68 -4.33
CA ALA A 40 6.01 5.50 -2.90
C ALA A 40 7.29 6.03 -2.22
N ALA A 41 8.46 5.80 -2.82
CA ALA A 41 9.71 6.36 -2.30
C ALA A 41 9.72 7.89 -2.32
N GLU A 42 9.13 8.52 -3.34
CA GLU A 42 9.03 9.98 -3.44
C GLU A 42 8.05 10.58 -2.42
N LEU A 43 6.89 9.94 -2.25
CA LEU A 43 5.82 10.43 -1.36
C LEU A 43 6.06 10.12 0.13
N ALA A 44 6.83 9.08 0.45
CA ALA A 44 7.09 8.65 1.84
C ALA A 44 7.78 9.70 2.72
N ASN A 45 8.37 10.73 2.13
CA ASN A 45 8.96 11.86 2.86
C ASN A 45 7.91 12.76 3.53
N HIS A 46 6.66 12.69 3.10
CA HIS A 46 5.59 13.58 3.56
C HIS A 46 4.32 12.84 4.03
N PHE A 47 4.16 11.58 3.61
CA PHE A 47 2.95 10.80 3.82
C PHE A 47 3.26 9.39 4.29
N LYS A 48 2.31 8.80 5.02
CA LYS A 48 2.28 7.37 5.30
C LYS A 48 1.53 6.66 4.17
N LEU A 49 2.21 5.80 3.45
CA LEU A 49 1.66 5.07 2.31
C LEU A 49 1.21 3.68 2.74
N CYS A 50 0.19 3.15 2.07
CA CYS A 50 -0.32 1.78 2.20
C CYS A 50 -0.69 1.20 0.83
#